data_AF-A0A6A8QDV0-F1
#
_entry.id   AF-A0A6A8QDV0-F1
#
_cell.length_a   1.000
_cell.length_b   1.000
_cell.length_c   1.000
_cell.angle_alpha   90.00
_cell.angle_beta   90.00
_cell.angle_gamma   90.00
#
_symmetry.space_group_name_H-M   'P 1'
#
loop_
_entity.id
_entity.type
_entity.pdbx_description
1 polymer ?
#
loop_
_entity_poly.entity_id
_entity_poly.type
_entity_poly.pdbx_seq_one_letter_code
_entity_poly.pdbx_strand_id
1 'polypeptide(L)'
;MKTVYFKSGDAEWKYELDDKEHEQIIQGIIEDGTDFEEMLDESFEILRDVSAMDDDELDEDDQIDQTISVAFIWHYFNTLPEDQGRIEGDIVVIEDEDGTGVSILSADEAIEH
;
A
#
# COMPACT_ATOMS: atom_id res chain seq x y z
N MET A 1 0.16 -10.35 -10.73
CA MET A 1 0.58 -8.94 -10.62
C MET A 1 -0.44 -8.27 -9.74
N LYS A 2 0.02 -7.50 -8.75
CA LYS A 2 -0.80 -6.82 -7.76
C LYS A 2 -0.65 -5.33 -7.97
N THR A 3 -1.76 -4.60 -8.03
CA THR A 3 -1.72 -3.15 -8.23
C THR A 3 -2.22 -2.44 -6.98
N VAL A 4 -1.51 -1.37 -6.63
CA VAL A 4 -1.94 -0.40 -5.63
C VAL A 4 -1.97 0.97 -6.30
N TYR A 5 -3.15 1.59 -6.29
CA TYR A 5 -3.34 2.98 -6.66
C TYR A 5 -3.32 3.82 -5.40
N PHE A 6 -2.63 4.95 -5.42
CA PHE A 6 -2.57 5.86 -4.27
C PHE A 6 -2.95 7.26 -4.69
N LYS A 7 -3.70 7.93 -3.83
CA LYS A 7 -4.09 9.32 -3.97
C LYS A 7 -3.98 10.05 -2.63
N SER A 8 -3.21 11.14 -2.59
CA SER A 8 -3.13 12.05 -1.45
C SER A 8 -3.01 13.49 -1.94
N GLY A 9 -3.99 14.34 -1.61
CA GLY A 9 -4.08 15.69 -2.15
C GLY A 9 -4.06 15.72 -3.69
N ASP A 10 -3.05 16.39 -4.27
CA ASP A 10 -2.80 16.45 -5.72
C ASP A 10 -1.90 15.30 -6.22
N ALA A 11 -1.30 14.50 -5.33
CA ALA A 11 -0.46 13.37 -5.70
C ALA A 11 -1.33 12.15 -6.08
N GLU A 12 -1.06 11.57 -7.25
CA GLU A 12 -1.70 10.35 -7.74
C GLU A 12 -0.65 9.46 -8.41
N TRP A 13 -0.52 8.22 -7.95
CA TRP A 13 0.40 7.27 -8.56
C TRP A 13 -0.14 5.84 -8.54
N LYS A 14 0.45 5.00 -9.40
CA LYS A 14 0.13 3.59 -9.56
C LYS A 14 1.41 2.79 -9.36
N TYR A 15 1.37 1.82 -8.46
CA TYR A 15 2.46 0.89 -8.23
C TYR A 15 2.03 -0.53 -8.64
N GLU A 16 2.86 -1.20 -9.43
CA GLU A 16 2.64 -2.58 -9.89
C GLU A 16 3.72 -3.49 -9.30
N LEU A 17 3.28 -4.51 -8.56
CA LEU A 17 4.15 -5.46 -7.89
C LEU A 17 3.99 -6.85 -8.50
N ASP A 18 5.11 -7.51 -8.80
CA ASP A 18 5.09 -8.89 -9.28
C ASP A 18 4.65 -9.86 -8.17
N ASP A 19 3.99 -10.96 -8.55
CA ASP A 19 3.49 -11.91 -7.57
C ASP A 19 4.61 -12.56 -6.76
N LYS A 20 5.73 -12.88 -7.41
CA LYS A 20 6.88 -13.50 -6.75
C LYS A 20 7.56 -12.53 -5.79
N GLU A 21 7.67 -11.27 -6.19
CA GLU A 21 8.28 -10.23 -5.36
C GLU A 21 7.44 -9.97 -4.10
N HIS A 22 6.13 -9.83 -4.27
CA HIS A 22 5.18 -9.77 -3.16
C HIS A 22 5.35 -10.98 -2.21
N GLU A 23 5.35 -12.21 -2.75
CA GLU A 23 5.51 -13.42 -1.92
C GLU A 23 6.81 -13.40 -1.10
N GLN A 24 7.91 -12.92 -1.68
CA GLN A 24 9.20 -12.82 -1.00
C GLN A 24 9.19 -11.78 0.13
N ILE A 25 8.61 -10.60 -0.12
CA ILE A 25 8.51 -9.53 0.87
C ILE A 25 7.63 -9.99 2.05
N ILE A 26 6.44 -10.51 1.77
CA ILE A 26 5.51 -10.97 2.80
C ILE A 26 6.10 -12.13 3.60
N GLN A 27 6.81 -13.06 2.95
CA GLN A 27 7.51 -14.12 3.67
C GLN A 27 8.53 -13.55 4.65
N GLY A 28 9.33 -12.55 4.24
CA GLY A 28 10.28 -11.88 5.12
C GLY A 28 9.61 -11.25 6.34
N ILE A 29 8.53 -10.49 6.12
CA ILE A 29 7.76 -9.84 7.19
C ILE A 29 7.21 -10.86 8.20
N ILE A 30 6.68 -11.98 7.71
CA ILE A 30 6.14 -13.05 8.57
C ILE A 30 7.27 -13.73 9.36
N GLU A 31 8.41 -13.98 8.73
CA GLU A 31 9.58 -14.62 9.36
C GLU A 31 10.20 -13.75 10.46
N ASP A 32 10.18 -12.43 10.28
CA ASP A 32 10.67 -11.45 11.24
C ASP A 32 9.71 -11.26 12.43
N GLY A 33 8.46 -11.73 12.32
CA GLY A 33 7.48 -11.66 13.39
C GLY A 33 6.96 -10.24 13.64
N THR A 34 6.89 -9.44 12.58
CA THR A 34 6.45 -8.05 12.60
C THR A 34 5.01 -7.91 13.11
N ASP A 35 4.75 -6.85 13.88
CA ASP A 35 3.39 -6.48 14.27
C ASP A 35 2.65 -5.86 13.08
N PHE A 36 1.55 -6.46 12.67
CA PHE A 36 0.85 -6.06 11.45
C PHE A 36 0.04 -4.78 11.59
N GLU A 37 -0.37 -4.40 12.80
CA GLU A 37 -1.09 -3.14 13.01
C GLU A 37 -0.08 -1.98 12.97
N GLU A 38 1.05 -2.12 13.67
CA GLU A 38 2.15 -1.14 13.64
C GLU A 38 2.71 -0.97 12.21
N MET A 39 2.96 -2.07 11.51
CA MET A 39 3.46 -2.02 10.13
C MET A 39 2.46 -1.38 9.16
N LEU A 40 1.15 -1.51 9.41
CA LEU A 40 0.13 -0.88 8.57
C LEU A 40 0.19 0.65 8.71
N ASP A 41 0.24 1.13 9.94
CA ASP A 41 0.33 2.56 10.23
C ASP A 41 1.63 3.15 9.66
N GLU A 42 2.77 2.48 9.89
CA GLU A 42 4.06 2.87 9.32
C GLU A 42 4.04 2.88 7.78
N SER A 43 3.41 1.89 7.15
CA SER A 43 3.31 1.82 5.69
C SER A 43 2.56 3.03 5.12
N PHE A 44 1.49 3.50 5.78
CA PHE A 44 0.78 4.70 5.33
C PHE A 44 1.60 5.97 5.54
N GLU A 45 2.36 6.07 6.63
CA GLU A 45 3.29 7.19 6.84
C GLU A 45 4.36 7.23 5.75
N ILE A 46 4.98 6.09 5.42
CA ILE A 46 5.97 5.98 4.33
C ILE A 46 5.36 6.40 2.99
N LEU A 47 4.18 5.89 2.63
CA LEU A 47 3.54 6.24 1.36
C LEU A 47 3.21 7.73 1.28
N ARG A 48 2.79 8.34 2.39
CA ARG A 48 2.54 9.77 2.47
C ARG A 48 3.84 10.56 2.27
N ASP A 49 4.89 10.21 2.99
CA ASP A 49 6.19 10.89 2.92
C ASP A 49 6.77 10.81 1.50
N VAL A 50 6.79 9.61 0.92
CA VAL A 50 7.22 9.37 -0.47
C VAL A 50 6.37 10.14 -1.47
N SER A 51 5.05 10.22 -1.27
CA SER A 51 4.15 10.96 -2.18
C SER A 51 4.35 12.47 -2.15
N ALA A 52 4.95 12.99 -1.07
CA ALA A 52 5.25 14.41 -0.92
C ALA A 52 6.64 14.79 -1.46
N MET A 53 7.49 13.81 -1.78
CA MET A 53 8.81 14.00 -2.37
C MET A 53 8.71 14.15 -3.89
N ASP A 54 9.61 14.95 -4.46
CA ASP A 54 9.79 14.98 -5.91
C ASP A 54 10.55 13.71 -6.36
N ASP A 55 10.27 13.22 -7.58
CA ASP A 55 10.88 11.98 -8.12
C ASP A 55 12.43 12.00 -8.11
N ASP A 56 13.06 13.18 -8.20
CA ASP A 56 14.53 13.33 -8.16
C ASP A 56 15.12 13.37 -6.74
N GLU A 57 14.27 13.43 -5.71
CA GLU A 57 14.66 13.36 -4.30
C GLU A 57 14.60 11.92 -3.75
N LEU A 58 13.84 11.02 -4.40
CA LEU A 58 13.71 9.62 -3.99
C LEU A 58 15.02 8.84 -4.18
N ASP A 59 15.56 8.31 -3.09
CA ASP A 59 16.72 7.43 -3.12
C ASP A 59 16.34 5.94 -3.20
N GLU A 60 17.35 5.06 -3.18
CA GLU A 60 17.14 3.61 -3.28
C GLU A 60 16.44 3.06 -2.04
N ASP A 61 16.71 3.61 -0.85
CA ASP A 61 16.11 3.17 0.39
C ASP A 61 14.63 3.60 0.43
N ASP A 62 14.29 4.82 -0.02
CA ASP A 62 12.89 5.28 -0.14
C ASP A 62 12.07 4.38 -1.07
N GLN A 63 12.65 3.96 -2.20
CA GLN A 63 12.00 3.06 -3.14
C GLN A 63 11.79 1.67 -2.55
N ILE A 64 12.76 1.16 -1.78
CA ILE A 64 12.64 -0.12 -1.08
C ILE A 64 11.51 -0.05 -0.04
N ASP A 65 11.49 1.00 0.78
CA ASP A 65 10.47 1.20 1.82
C ASP A 65 9.06 1.36 1.22
N GLN A 66 8.93 2.10 0.11
CA GLN A 66 7.68 2.18 -0.65
C GLN A 66 7.24 0.79 -1.15
N THR A 67 8.16 0.01 -1.70
CA THR A 67 7.87 -1.32 -2.25
C THR A 67 7.38 -2.28 -1.17
N ILE A 68 8.03 -2.27 0.00
CA ILE A 68 7.63 -3.07 1.17
C ILE A 68 6.25 -2.64 1.65
N SER A 69 6.02 -1.33 1.77
CA SER A 69 4.74 -0.75 2.22
C SER A 69 3.59 -1.12 1.28
N VAL A 70 3.79 -1.00 -0.04
CA VAL A 70 2.81 -1.39 -1.07
C VAL A 70 2.50 -2.88 -0.99
N ALA A 71 3.52 -3.73 -0.89
CA ALA A 71 3.33 -5.17 -0.77
C ALA A 71 2.51 -5.53 0.46
N PHE A 72 2.85 -4.92 1.61
CA PHE A 72 2.19 -5.17 2.87
C PHE A 72 0.74 -4.69 2.90
N ILE A 73 0.46 -3.46 2.45
CA ILE A 73 -0.90 -2.92 2.39
C ILE A 73 -1.78 -3.82 1.52
N TRP A 74 -1.29 -4.21 0.33
CA TRP A 74 -2.03 -5.13 -0.52
C TRP A 74 -2.34 -6.44 0.21
N HIS A 75 -1.33 -7.06 0.85
CA HIS A 75 -1.48 -8.30 1.60
C HIS A 75 -2.48 -8.15 2.75
N TYR A 76 -2.39 -7.06 3.50
CA TYR A 76 -3.20 -6.78 4.67
C TYR A 76 -4.69 -6.83 4.30
N PHE A 77 -5.12 -6.09 3.28
CA PHE A 77 -6.53 -6.01 2.91
C PHE A 77 -7.03 -7.17 2.04
N ASN A 78 -6.15 -7.82 1.26
CA ASN A 78 -6.55 -8.92 0.37
C ASN A 78 -6.47 -10.31 1.02
N THR A 79 -5.75 -10.48 2.14
CA THR A 79 -5.47 -11.83 2.65
C THR A 79 -5.77 -12.03 4.12
N LEU A 80 -5.57 -11.03 4.97
CA LEU A 80 -5.75 -11.19 6.42
C LEU A 80 -7.22 -11.27 6.88
N PRO A 81 -8.17 -10.48 6.33
CA PRO A 81 -9.58 -10.60 6.71
C PRO A 81 -10.15 -11.99 6.45
N GLU A 82 -10.95 -12.49 7.39
CA GLU A 82 -11.70 -13.75 7.27
C GLU A 82 -12.92 -13.55 6.35
N ASP A 83 -12.73 -13.66 5.02
CA ASP A 83 -13.70 -13.58 3.90
C ASP A 83 -14.62 -12.33 3.84
N GLN A 84 -15.25 -11.91 4.93
CA GLN A 84 -16.01 -10.67 5.04
C GLN A 84 -15.05 -9.49 5.26
N GLY A 85 -14.95 -8.61 4.26
CA GLY A 85 -14.07 -7.43 4.30
C GLY A 85 -12.73 -7.63 3.60
N ARG A 86 -12.50 -8.80 3.00
CA ARG A 86 -11.40 -9.00 2.07
C ARG A 86 -11.69 -8.25 0.77
N ILE A 87 -10.70 -7.50 0.29
CA ILE A 87 -10.73 -6.97 -1.07
C ILE A 87 -10.22 -8.05 -2.02
N GLU A 88 -10.85 -8.21 -3.18
CA GLU A 88 -10.38 -9.12 -4.23
C GLU A 88 -9.73 -8.30 -5.35
N GLY A 89 -8.40 -8.35 -5.44
CA GLY A 89 -7.66 -7.80 -6.59
C GLY A 89 -6.94 -6.49 -6.29
N ASP A 90 -7.00 -5.55 -7.22
CA ASP A 90 -6.30 -4.28 -7.11
C ASP A 90 -6.95 -3.38 -6.05
N ILE A 91 -6.13 -2.66 -5.29
CA ILE A 91 -6.61 -1.77 -4.22
C ILE A 91 -6.34 -0.30 -4.56
N VAL A 92 -7.19 0.56 -4.04
CA VAL A 92 -7.04 2.02 -4.09
C VAL A 92 -6.93 2.54 -2.67
N VAL A 93 -5.86 3.26 -2.41
CA VAL A 93 -5.56 3.96 -1.16
C VAL A 93 -5.84 5.45 -1.39
N ILE A 94 -6.78 5.99 -0.62
CA ILE A 94 -7.17 7.41 -0.70
C ILE A 94 -6.94 8.02 0.67
N GLU A 95 -6.03 8.98 0.75
CA GLU A 95 -5.83 9.78 1.94
C GLU A 95 -6.84 10.92 2.01
N ASP A 96 -7.39 11.16 3.20
CA ASP A 96 -8.29 12.29 3.45
C ASP A 96 -7.54 13.63 3.27
N GLU A 97 -8.24 14.65 2.78
CA GLU A 97 -7.64 15.98 2.49
C GLU A 97 -7.06 16.68 3.73
N ASP A 98 -7.48 16.27 4.94
CA ASP A 98 -6.98 16.79 6.21
C ASP A 98 -5.90 15.90 6.86
N GLY A 99 -5.50 14.81 6.19
CA GLY A 99 -4.48 13.85 6.64
C GLY A 99 -4.89 13.03 7.86
N THR A 100 -6.18 13.05 8.24
CA THR A 100 -6.66 12.39 9.47
C THR A 100 -7.07 10.94 9.27
N GLY A 101 -7.17 10.48 8.03
CA GLY A 101 -7.64 9.14 7.71
C GLY A 101 -7.19 8.66 6.33
N VAL A 102 -7.27 7.34 6.17
CA VAL A 102 -7.04 6.63 4.91
C VAL A 102 -8.24 5.74 4.61
N SER A 103 -8.78 5.87 3.40
CA SER A 103 -9.81 5.00 2.85
C SER A 103 -9.20 3.97 1.90
N ILE A 104 -9.63 2.72 2.04
CA ILE A 104 -9.17 1.61 1.19
C ILE A 104 -10.38 1.04 0.45
N LEU A 105 -10.28 0.98 -0.87
CA LEU A 105 -11.33 0.52 -1.78
C LEU A 105 -10.78 -0.53 -2.74
N SER A 106 -11.64 -1.38 -3.30
CA SER A 106 -11.27 -2.14 -4.50
C SER A 106 -11.20 -1.21 -5.71
N ALA A 107 -10.31 -1.53 -6.66
CA ALA A 107 -10.20 -0.75 -7.91
C ALA A 107 -11.51 -0.77 -8.73
N ASP A 108 -12.25 -1.89 -8.71
CA ASP A 108 -13.56 -1.99 -9.36
C ASP A 108 -14.58 -1.00 -8.75
N GLU A 109 -14.62 -0.88 -7.41
CA GLU A 109 -15.52 0.08 -6.72
C GLU A 109 -15.16 1.54 -7.01
N ALA A 110 -13.88 1.84 -7.24
CA ALA A 110 -13.43 3.20 -7.55
C ALA A 110 -13.79 3.67 -8.97
N ILE A 111 -13.99 2.75 -9.91
CA ILE A 111 -14.29 3.06 -11.33
C ILE A 111 -15.80 3.28 -11.56
N GLU A 112 -16.67 2.68 -10.73
CA GLU A 112 -18.13 2.81 -10.87
C GLU A 112 -18.72 4.13 -10.31
N HIS A 113 -17.87 5.09 -9.91
CA HIS A 113 -18.27 6.38 -9.34
C HIS A 113 -18.03 7.61 -10.22
#